data_AF-A0A9X3EJA7-F1
#
_entry.id   AF-A0A9X3EJA7-F1
#
_cell.length_a   1.000
_cell.length_b   1.000
_cell.length_c   1.000
_cell.angle_alpha   90.00
_cell.angle_beta   90.00
_cell.angle_gamma   90.00
#
_symmetry.space_group_name_H-M   'P 1'
#
loop_
_entity.id
_entity.type
_entity.pdbx_description
1 polymer ?
#
loop_
_entity_poly.entity_id
_entity_poly.type
_entity_poly.pdbx_seq_one_letter_code
_entity_poly.pdbx_strand_id
1 'polypeptide(L)' 'MLEILEYLHGRQPAVIHRDIKPSNLILRPDGRLCLIDFGGVRLAVRPTAARR' A
#
# COMPACT_ATOMS: atom_id res chain seq x y z
N MET A 1 -13.14 0.02 2.52
CA MET A 1 -11.76 0.06 1.96
C MET A 1 -10.99 -1.08 2.60
N LEU A 2 -10.07 -1.76 1.90
CA LEU A 2 -9.35 -2.91 2.50
C LEU A 2 -8.47 -2.43 3.66
N GLU A 3 -8.56 -3.05 4.84
CA GLU A 3 -7.78 -2.68 6.04
C GLU A 3 -6.27 -2.58 5.77
N ILE A 4 -5.74 -3.44 4.90
CA ILE A 4 -4.32 -3.40 4.51
C ILE A 4 -3.94 -2.13 3.75
N LEU A 5 -4.84 -1.56 2.94
CA LEU A 5 -4.57 -0.32 2.22
C LEU A 5 -4.64 0.88 3.16
N GLU A 6 -5.56 0.87 4.13
CA GLU A 6 -5.63 1.89 5.18
C GLU A 6 -4.35 1.89 6.02
N TYR A 7 -3.87 0.71 6.39
CA TYR A 7 -2.61 0.55 7.10
C TYR A 7 -1.42 1.12 6.32
N LEU A 8 -1.28 0.77 5.03
CA LEU A 8 -0.18 1.23 4.19
C LEU A 8 -0.23 2.74 3.93
N HIS A 9 -1.42 3.27 3.61
CA HIS A 9 -1.60 4.70 3.33
C HIS A 9 -1.52 5.57 4.59
N GLY A 10 -1.78 5.00 5.78
CA GLY A 10 -1.63 5.69 7.07
C GLY A 10 -0.19 5.82 7.57
N ARG A 11 0.78 5.17 6.91
CA ARG A 11 2.21 5.28 7.27
C ARG A 11 2.75 6.70 7.03
N GLN A 12 3.85 7.04 7.69
CA GLN A 12 4.58 8.30 7.47
C GLN A 12 6.05 7.97 7.16
N PRO A 13 6.50 8.14 5.90
CA PRO A 13 5.70 8.52 4.72
C PRO A 13 4.69 7.44 4.31
N ALA A 14 3.61 7.83 3.63
CA ALA A 14 2.58 6.87 3.20
C ALA A 14 3.16 5.87 2.21
N VAL A 15 2.79 4.60 2.33
CA VAL A 15 3.27 3.53 1.46
C VAL A 15 2.23 3.26 0.38
N ILE A 16 2.57 3.53 -0.88
CA ILE A 16 1.66 3.37 -2.02
C ILE A 16 2.06 2.12 -2.81
N HIS A 17 1.16 1.12 -2.89
CA HIS A 17 1.45 -0.16 -3.56
C HIS A 17 1.54 -0.05 -5.09
N ARG A 18 0.66 0.75 -5.70
CA ARG A 18 0.54 1.03 -7.15
C ARG A 18 0.18 -0.13 -8.08
N ASP A 19 0.27 -1.39 -7.64
CA ASP A 19 -0.13 -2.56 -8.44
C ASP A 19 -1.15 -3.42 -7.68
N ILE A 20 -2.37 -2.89 -7.51
CA ILE A 20 -3.47 -3.62 -6.86
C ILE A 20 -4.28 -4.36 -7.92
N LYS A 21 -4.18 -5.69 -7.89
CA LYS A 21 -4.87 -6.60 -8.80
C LYS A 21 -5.14 -7.94 -8.11
N PRO A 22 -6.11 -8.76 -8.57
CA PRO A 22 -6.44 -10.04 -7.93
C PRO A 22 -5.25 -11.00 -7.80
N SER A 23 -4.33 -11.01 -8.76
CA SER A 23 -3.13 -11.86 -8.69
C SER A 23 -2.12 -11.45 -7.61
N ASN A 24 -2.25 -10.23 -7.04
CA ASN A 24 -1.47 -9.77 -5.91
C ASN A 24 -2.21 -9.93 -4.57
N LEU A 25 -3.36 -10.63 -4.55
CA LEU A 25 -4.12 -10.89 -3.34
C LEU A 25 -4.22 -12.40 -3.09
N ILE A 26 -3.76 -12.85 -1.92
CA ILE A 26 -3.92 -14.22 -1.45
C ILE A 26 -5.05 -14.27 -0.43
N LEU A 27 -6.07 -15.10 -0.67
CA LEU A 27 -7.05 -15.47 0.34
C LEU A 27 -6.50 -16.62 1.18
N ARG A 28 -6.29 -16.37 2.47
CA ARG A 28 -5.85 -17.39 3.41
C ARG A 28 -7.03 -18.31 3.80
N PRO A 29 -6.75 -19.54 4.28
CA PRO A 29 -7.79 -20.45 4.75
C PRO A 29 -8.65 -19.90 5.91
N ASP A 30 -8.14 -18.94 6.67
CA ASP A 30 -8.85 -18.24 7.74
C ASP A 30 -9.75 -17.09 7.24
N GLY A 31 -9.90 -16.94 5.92
CA GLY A 31 -10.72 -15.91 5.28
C GLY A 31 -10.06 -14.53 5.18
N ARG A 32 -8.80 -14.38 5.63
CA ARG A 32 -8.09 -13.09 5.55
C ARG A 32 -7.43 -12.89 4.19
N LEU A 33 -7.50 -11.67 3.68
CA LEU A 33 -6.76 -11.26 2.47
C LEU A 33 -5.35 -10.78 2.84
N CYS A 34 -4.36 -11.29 2.11
CA CYS A 34 -2.98 -10.82 2.18
C CYS A 34 -2.59 -10.19 0.84
N LEU A 35 -2.03 -8.99 0.90
CA LEU A 35 -1.43 -8.33 -0.26
C LEU A 35 0.01 -8.82 -0.42
N ILE A 36 0.37 -9.21 -1.64
CA ILE A 36 1.71 -9.67 -2.03
C ILE A 36 2.27 -8.81 -3.16
N ASP A 37 3.54 -9.07 -3.52
CA ASP A 37 4.29 -8.38 -4.57
C ASP A 37 4.40 -6.86 -4.37
N PHE A 38 5.39 -6.48 -3.56
CA PHE A 38 5.69 -5.09 -3.25
C PHE A 38 6.67 -4.45 -4.26
N GLY A 39 6.92 -5.06 -5.43
CA GLY A 39 7.90 -4.58 -6.40
C GLY A 39 7.59 -3.18 -6.98
N GLY A 40 6.30 -2.81 -7.03
CA GLY A 40 5.83 -1.50 -7.49
C GLY A 40 5.78 -0.42 -6.41
N VAL A 41 6.08 -0.75 -5.15
CA VAL A 41 5.78 0.13 -4.01
C VAL A 41 6.65 1.38 -3.99
N ARG A 42 6.04 2.50 -3.57
CA ARG A 42 6.73 3.76 -3.35
C ARG A 42 6.32 4.42 -2.04
N LEU A 43 7.27 5.12 -1.44
CA LEU A 43 6.98 6.06 -0.36
C LEU A 43 6.45 7.35 -0.98
N ALA A 44 5.28 7.79 -0.52
CA ALA A 44 4.76 9.12 -0.81
C ALA A 44 5.58 10.13 -0.01
N VAL A 45 6.73 10.51 -0.57
CA VAL A 45 7.45 11.69 -0.12
C VAL A 45 6.63 12.88 -0.56
N ARG A 46 5.98 13.56 0.40
CA ARG A 46 5.43 14.88 0.10
C ARG A 46 6.64 15.75 -0.28
N PRO A 47 6.68 16.36 -1.48
CA PRO A 47 7.71 17.35 -1.73
C PRO A 47 7.57 18.37 -0.61
N THR A 48 8.63 18.52 0.19
CA THR A 48 8.74 19.64 1.12
C THR A 48 8.41 20.85 0.28
N ALA A 49 7.33 21.55 0.65
CA ALA A 49 6.94 22.77 -0.04
C ALA A 49 8.21 23.60 -0.16
N ALA A 50 8.68 23.79 -1.39
CA ALA A 50 9.77 24.70 -1.65
C ALA A 50 9.28 26.03 -1.11
N ARG A 51 9.81 26.39 0.06
CA ARG A 51 9.51 27.62 0.77
C ARG A 51 10.02 28.72 -0.16
N ARG A 52 9.12 29.23 -1.01
CA ARG A 52 9.30 30.50 -1.70
C ARG A 52 9.32 31.60 -0.67
#